data_AF-A0A060BVA1-F1
#
_entry.id   AF-A0A060BVA1-F1
#
_cell.length_a   1.000
_cell.length_b   1.000
_cell.length_c   1.000
_cell.angle_alpha   90.00
_cell.angle_beta   90.00
_cell.angle_gamma   90.00
#
_symmetry.space_group_name_H-M   'P 1'
#
loop_
_entity.id
_entity.type
_entity.pdbx_description
1 polymer ?
#
loop_
_entity_poly.entity_id
_entity_poly.type
_entity_poly.pdbx_seq_one_letter_code
_entity_poly.pdbx_strand_id
1 'polypeptide(L)'
;EIPEVVKNAVVAIEDPRFYDHGGVDFQAVARAALQNQTAGSTQSGASTITMQLVRNLRIEAAEWEDDEEAIAEARAETATRKLLEMRYAIGLEQNYTKDQILTSYLNFASFGGNVYGIGAAAEYYYGKSAADLTL
;
A
#
# COMPACT_ATOMS: atom_id res chain seq x y z
N GLU A 1 8.00 16.91 2.73
CA GLU A 1 8.55 16.72 1.38
C GLU A 1 9.18 15.34 1.33
N ILE A 2 8.98 14.58 0.25
CA ILE A 2 9.51 13.22 0.10
C ILE A 2 10.39 13.20 -1.16
N PRO A 3 11.67 12.79 -1.06
CA PRO A 3 12.58 12.73 -2.20
C PRO A 3 12.08 11.80 -3.29
N GLU A 4 12.32 12.18 -4.54
CA GLU A 4 11.90 11.40 -5.70
C GLU A 4 12.52 9.99 -5.74
N VAL A 5 13.75 9.86 -5.22
CA VAL A 5 14.40 8.56 -5.08
C VAL A 5 13.63 7.59 -4.19
N VAL A 6 13.01 8.08 -3.11
CA VAL A 6 12.20 7.26 -2.20
C VAL A 6 10.92 6.81 -2.89
N LYS A 7 10.24 7.73 -3.57
CA LYS A 7 9.03 7.41 -4.36
C LYS A 7 9.32 6.34 -5.41
N ASN A 8 10.40 6.53 -6.17
CA ASN A 8 10.82 5.59 -7.21
C ASN A 8 11.20 4.22 -6.65
N ALA A 9 11.91 4.17 -5.51
CA ALA A 9 12.25 2.92 -4.85
C ALA A 9 10.99 2.14 -4.43
N VAL A 10 10.02 2.82 -3.82
CA VAL A 10 8.76 2.19 -3.38
C VAL A 10 7.92 1.73 -4.57
N VAL A 11 7.75 2.56 -5.60
CA VAL A 11 7.04 2.17 -6.83
C VAL A 11 7.72 0.97 -7.48
N ALA A 12 9.04 0.94 -7.58
CA ALA A 12 9.77 -0.15 -8.22
C ALA A 12 9.63 -1.50 -7.50
N ILE A 13 9.41 -1.49 -6.18
CA ILE A 13 9.30 -2.71 -5.36
C ILE A 13 7.84 -3.15 -5.21
N GLU A 14 6.96 -2.24 -4.82
CA GLU A 14 5.57 -2.56 -4.44
C GLU A 14 4.64 -2.62 -5.66
N ASP A 15 4.82 -1.73 -6.62
CA ASP A 15 3.87 -1.55 -7.72
C ASP A 15 4.54 -0.94 -8.96
N PRO A 16 5.31 -1.73 -9.75
CA PRO A 16 6.14 -1.21 -10.83
C PRO A 16 5.37 -0.49 -11.95
N ARG A 17 4.05 -0.69 -12.01
CA ARG A 17 3.14 -0.07 -12.99
C ARG A 17 2.17 0.90 -12.33
N PHE A 18 2.52 1.39 -11.15
CA PHE A 18 1.68 2.28 -10.37
C PHE A 18 1.09 3.41 -11.21
N TYR A 19 1.89 4.03 -12.09
CA TYR A 19 1.43 5.15 -12.92
C TYR A 19 0.58 4.73 -14.15
N ASP A 20 0.50 3.44 -14.47
CA ASP A 20 -0.15 2.93 -15.69
C ASP A 20 -1.59 2.42 -15.47
N HIS A 21 -1.99 2.13 -14.22
CA HIS A 21 -3.31 1.54 -13.91
C HIS A 21 -4.21 2.45 -13.06
N GLY A 22 -5.52 2.24 -13.08
CA GLY A 22 -6.49 3.02 -12.27
C GLY A 22 -6.79 2.41 -10.89
N GLY A 23 -5.75 2.16 -10.09
CA GLY A 23 -5.88 1.58 -8.73
C GLY A 23 -5.79 0.06 -8.62
N VAL A 24 -6.11 -0.67 -9.67
CA VAL A 24 -5.94 -2.14 -9.71
C VAL A 24 -5.13 -2.52 -10.95
N ASP A 25 -4.05 -3.25 -10.72
CA ASP A 25 -3.26 -3.83 -11.80
C ASP A 25 -3.80 -5.22 -12.16
N PHE A 26 -4.78 -5.26 -13.06
CA PHE A 26 -5.38 -6.52 -13.52
C PHE A 26 -4.37 -7.48 -14.17
N GLN A 27 -3.29 -6.95 -14.76
CA GLN A 27 -2.25 -7.79 -15.33
C GLN A 27 -1.42 -8.44 -14.22
N ALA A 28 -1.16 -7.75 -13.10
CA ALA A 28 -0.50 -8.33 -11.93
C ALA A 28 -1.40 -9.36 -11.25
N VAL A 29 -2.70 -9.08 -11.13
CA VAL A 29 -3.70 -10.05 -10.61
C VAL A 29 -3.72 -11.33 -11.44
N ALA A 30 -3.81 -11.23 -12.77
CA ALA A 30 -3.81 -12.40 -13.65
C ALA A 30 -2.50 -13.19 -13.54
N ARG A 31 -1.36 -12.50 -13.54
CA ARG A 31 -0.02 -13.09 -13.38
C ARG A 31 0.10 -13.85 -12.05
N ALA A 32 -0.30 -13.22 -10.95
CA ALA A 32 -0.26 -13.82 -9.61
C ALA A 32 -1.20 -15.03 -9.52
N ALA A 33 -2.40 -14.96 -10.09
CA ALA A 33 -3.34 -16.09 -10.12
C ALA A 33 -2.78 -17.31 -10.88
N LEU A 34 -2.09 -17.08 -12.01
CA LEU A 34 -1.43 -18.14 -12.77
C LEU A 34 -0.24 -18.75 -11.99
N GLN A 35 0.62 -17.90 -11.43
CA GLN A 35 1.81 -18.37 -10.70
C GLN A 35 1.45 -19.14 -9.43
N ASN A 36 0.48 -18.66 -8.66
CA ASN A 36 0.04 -19.30 -7.42
C ASN A 36 -0.65 -20.66 -7.68
N GLN A 37 -1.36 -20.82 -8.82
CA GLN A 37 -1.88 -22.13 -9.23
C GLN A 37 -0.76 -23.12 -9.57
N THR A 38 0.32 -22.66 -10.20
CA THR A 38 1.43 -23.54 -10.60
C THR A 38 2.38 -23.89 -9.45
N ALA A 39 2.51 -23.01 -8.46
CA ALA A 39 3.51 -23.14 -7.39
C ALA A 39 3.00 -23.88 -6.13
N GLY A 40 1.69 -24.09 -6.00
CA GLY A 40 1.08 -24.69 -4.80
C GLY A 40 1.18 -23.83 -3.53
N SER A 41 1.73 -22.62 -3.63
CA SER A 41 1.84 -21.62 -2.57
C SER A 41 1.76 -20.20 -3.15
N THR A 42 1.47 -19.21 -2.31
CA THR A 42 1.45 -17.79 -2.71
C THR A 42 2.88 -17.34 -2.98
N GLN A 43 3.26 -17.20 -4.26
CA GLN A 43 4.58 -16.70 -4.67
C GLN A 43 4.58 -15.24 -5.09
N SER A 44 3.44 -14.69 -5.49
CA SER A 44 3.33 -13.30 -5.94
C SER A 44 2.13 -12.60 -5.33
N GLY A 45 2.39 -11.40 -4.81
CA GLY A 45 1.37 -10.43 -4.44
C GLY A 45 0.76 -9.76 -5.68
N ALA A 46 -0.51 -9.37 -5.57
CA ALA A 46 -1.22 -8.64 -6.62
C ALA A 46 -1.83 -7.31 -6.12
N SER A 47 -1.53 -6.93 -4.87
CA SER A 47 -2.04 -5.70 -4.28
C SER A 47 -1.21 -4.51 -4.76
N THR A 48 -1.87 -3.52 -5.34
CA THR A 48 -1.27 -2.24 -5.75
C THR A 48 -1.02 -1.34 -4.55
N ILE A 49 -0.20 -0.30 -4.72
CA ILE A 49 0.00 0.75 -3.70
C ILE A 49 -1.34 1.35 -3.25
N THR A 50 -2.27 1.60 -4.18
CA THR A 50 -3.58 2.18 -3.88
C THR A 50 -4.44 1.22 -3.05
N MET A 51 -4.43 -0.08 -3.34
CA MET A 51 -5.13 -1.08 -2.52
C MET A 51 -4.54 -1.15 -1.10
N GLN A 52 -3.21 -1.10 -1.00
CA GLN A 52 -2.53 -1.10 0.30
C GLN A 52 -2.85 0.18 1.09
N LEU A 53 -2.93 1.35 0.43
CA LEU A 53 -3.37 2.60 1.07
C LEU A 53 -4.79 2.47 1.62
N VAL A 54 -5.75 1.92 0.85
CA VAL A 54 -7.12 1.68 1.34
C VAL A 54 -7.09 0.84 2.61
N ARG A 55 -6.32 -0.25 2.61
CA ARG A 55 -6.20 -1.12 3.80
C ARG A 55 -5.71 -0.33 5.01
N ASN A 56 -4.64 0.44 4.85
CA ASN A 56 -4.06 1.21 5.95
C ASN A 56 -5.05 2.25 6.49
N LEU A 57 -5.75 2.97 5.60
CA LEU A 57 -6.76 3.95 6.01
C LEU A 57 -7.95 3.30 6.73
N ARG A 58 -8.35 2.09 6.34
CA ARG A 58 -9.42 1.35 7.04
C ARG A 58 -8.98 0.93 8.44
N ILE A 59 -7.73 0.48 8.59
CA ILE A 59 -7.17 0.11 9.89
C ILE A 59 -7.10 1.36 10.78
N GLU A 60 -6.55 2.46 10.29
CA GLU A 60 -6.45 3.73 11.01
C GLU A 60 -7.82 4.23 11.47
N ALA A 61 -8.81 4.22 10.56
CA ALA A 61 -10.17 4.66 10.90
C ALA A 61 -10.83 3.76 11.97
N ALA A 62 -10.64 2.45 11.88
CA ALA A 62 -11.16 1.52 12.88
C ALA A 62 -10.45 1.66 14.24
N GLU A 63 -9.14 1.95 14.24
CA GLU A 63 -8.37 2.25 15.45
C GLU A 63 -8.84 3.55 16.12
N TRP A 64 -9.26 4.57 15.36
CA TRP A 64 -9.86 5.80 15.92
C TRP A 64 -11.23 5.57 16.56
N GLU A 65 -11.96 4.55 16.10
CA GLU A 65 -13.29 4.18 16.61
C GLU A 65 -13.26 3.11 17.71
N ASP A 66 -12.07 2.59 18.05
CA ASP A 66 -11.88 1.46 18.99
C ASP A 66 -12.66 0.19 18.57
N ASP A 67 -12.78 -0.03 17.25
CA ASP A 67 -13.51 -1.16 16.67
C ASP A 67 -12.55 -2.32 16.31
N GLU A 68 -12.35 -3.22 17.27
CA GLU A 68 -11.48 -4.40 17.10
C GLU A 68 -11.95 -5.33 15.97
N GLU A 69 -13.26 -5.44 15.73
CA GLU A 69 -13.81 -6.30 14.67
C GLU A 69 -13.47 -5.74 13.29
N ALA A 70 -13.62 -4.42 13.10
CA ALA A 70 -13.26 -3.74 11.86
C ALA A 70 -11.75 -3.80 11.59
N ILE A 71 -10.91 -3.68 12.62
CA ILE A 71 -9.45 -3.88 12.51
C ILE A 71 -9.15 -5.30 12.04
N ALA A 72 -9.77 -6.32 12.66
CA ALA A 72 -9.59 -7.71 12.28
C ALA A 72 -10.04 -7.97 10.83
N GLU A 73 -11.17 -7.40 10.41
CA GLU A 73 -11.67 -7.52 9.04
C GLU A 73 -10.71 -6.87 8.03
N ALA A 74 -10.20 -5.68 8.33
CA ALA A 74 -9.26 -4.97 7.46
C ALA A 74 -7.90 -5.68 7.34
N ARG A 75 -7.51 -6.48 8.34
CA ARG A 75 -6.29 -7.31 8.32
C ARG A 75 -6.51 -8.73 7.78
N ALA A 76 -7.76 -9.19 7.65
CA ALA A 76 -8.07 -10.57 7.29
C ALA A 76 -7.58 -10.96 5.89
N GLU A 77 -6.95 -12.12 5.74
CA GLU A 77 -6.47 -12.61 4.44
C GLU A 77 -7.57 -13.24 3.57
N THR A 78 -8.68 -12.53 3.39
CA THR A 78 -9.85 -13.01 2.64
C THR A 78 -9.98 -12.37 1.26
N ALA A 79 -10.63 -13.09 0.33
CA ALA A 79 -10.99 -12.55 -0.98
C ALA A 79 -11.96 -11.37 -0.86
N THR A 80 -12.91 -11.43 0.08
CA THR A 80 -13.89 -10.36 0.33
C THR A 80 -13.21 -9.05 0.71
N ARG A 81 -12.25 -9.09 1.65
CA ARG A 81 -11.44 -7.90 2.00
C ARG A 81 -10.72 -7.35 0.77
N LYS A 82 -10.05 -8.21 -0.02
CA LYS A 82 -9.36 -7.78 -1.24
C LYS A 82 -10.30 -7.13 -2.27
N LEU A 83 -11.50 -7.66 -2.46
CA LEU A 83 -12.49 -7.08 -3.36
C LEU A 83 -12.97 -5.70 -2.89
N LEU A 84 -13.14 -5.50 -1.58
CA LEU A 84 -13.43 -4.19 -1.00
C LEU A 84 -12.29 -3.19 -1.26
N GLU A 85 -11.04 -3.61 -1.07
CA GLU A 85 -9.87 -2.78 -1.37
C GLU A 85 -9.82 -2.38 -2.84
N MET A 86 -10.06 -3.32 -3.76
CA MET A 86 -10.12 -3.03 -5.20
C MET A 86 -11.18 -1.97 -5.51
N ARG A 87 -12.39 -2.11 -4.94
CA ARG A 87 -13.48 -1.16 -5.15
C ARG A 87 -13.11 0.24 -4.67
N TYR A 88 -12.58 0.37 -3.46
CA TYR A 88 -12.19 1.67 -2.91
C TYR A 88 -10.95 2.24 -3.59
N ALA A 89 -10.01 1.41 -4.02
CA ALA A 89 -8.81 1.86 -4.74
C ALA A 89 -9.18 2.51 -6.08
N ILE A 90 -10.12 1.91 -6.81
CA ILE A 90 -10.68 2.53 -8.03
C ILE A 90 -11.34 3.87 -7.71
N GLY A 91 -12.08 3.95 -6.60
CA GLY A 91 -12.69 5.20 -6.14
C GLY A 91 -11.66 6.28 -5.80
N LEU A 92 -10.57 5.93 -5.10
CA LEU A 92 -9.49 6.89 -4.79
C LEU A 92 -8.84 7.44 -6.05
N GLU A 93 -8.57 6.59 -7.04
CA GLU A 93 -7.90 6.98 -8.29
C GLU A 93 -8.75 7.88 -9.19
N GLN A 94 -10.07 7.88 -8.99
CA GLN A 94 -10.96 8.83 -9.65
C GLN A 94 -10.94 10.22 -9.00
N ASN A 95 -10.55 10.32 -7.74
CA ASN A 95 -10.65 11.55 -6.94
C ASN A 95 -9.29 12.18 -6.61
N TYR A 96 -8.20 11.43 -6.68
CA TYR A 96 -6.87 11.85 -6.28
C TYR A 96 -5.84 11.52 -7.37
N THR A 97 -4.81 12.36 -7.48
CA THR A 97 -3.70 12.09 -8.40
C THR A 97 -2.80 10.99 -7.88
N LYS A 98 -2.02 10.38 -8.79
CA LYS A 98 -1.01 9.38 -8.45
C LYS A 98 -0.03 9.86 -7.38
N ASP A 99 0.43 11.09 -7.49
CA ASP A 99 1.37 11.67 -6.51
C ASP A 99 0.73 11.87 -5.13
N GLN A 100 -0.55 12.26 -5.08
CA GLN A 100 -1.29 12.38 -3.82
C GLN A 100 -1.47 11.01 -3.18
N ILE A 101 -1.85 10.01 -3.96
CA ILE A 101 -2.01 8.62 -3.50
C ILE A 101 -0.69 8.08 -2.97
N LEU A 102 0.40 8.23 -3.72
CA LEU A 102 1.72 7.75 -3.31
C LEU A 102 2.22 8.46 -2.05
N THR A 103 2.02 9.77 -1.96
CA THR A 103 2.38 10.54 -0.76
C THR A 103 1.58 10.07 0.45
N SER A 104 0.27 9.89 0.31
CA SER A 104 -0.58 9.35 1.38
C SER A 104 -0.14 7.93 1.76
N TYR A 105 0.11 7.06 0.79
CA TYR A 105 0.62 5.71 1.04
C TYR A 105 1.88 5.74 1.90
N LEU A 106 2.88 6.53 1.52
CA LEU A 106 4.13 6.65 2.24
C LEU A 106 3.96 7.18 3.67
N ASN A 107 2.91 7.95 3.96
CA ASN A 107 2.63 8.43 5.31
C ASN A 107 1.90 7.41 6.20
N PHE A 108 1.22 6.43 5.62
CA PHE A 108 0.48 5.40 6.37
C PHE A 108 1.10 3.99 6.29
N ALA A 109 2.07 3.77 5.39
CA ALA A 109 2.71 2.46 5.26
C ALA A 109 3.48 2.08 6.53
N SER A 110 3.46 0.80 6.87
CA SER A 110 4.37 0.25 7.89
C SER A 110 5.76 0.10 7.29
N PHE A 111 6.77 0.62 7.99
CA PHE A 111 8.19 0.46 7.65
C PHE A 111 8.90 -0.54 8.57
N GLY A 112 8.14 -1.33 9.32
CA GLY A 112 8.64 -2.37 10.24
C GLY A 112 8.36 -2.06 11.71
N GLY A 113 8.11 -3.12 12.49
CA GLY A 113 7.75 -2.99 13.90
C GLY A 113 6.51 -2.11 14.08
N ASN A 114 6.62 -1.11 14.97
CA ASN A 114 5.56 -0.12 15.23
C ASN A 114 5.84 1.23 14.53
N VAL A 115 6.62 1.23 13.44
CA VAL A 115 6.99 2.45 12.71
C VAL A 115 6.10 2.59 11.48
N TYR A 116 5.22 3.59 11.52
CA TYR A 116 4.29 3.91 10.43
C TYR A 116 4.60 5.29 9.87
N GLY A 117 4.63 5.38 8.55
CA GLY A 117 4.92 6.60 7.82
C GLY A 117 6.41 6.85 7.60
N ILE A 118 6.74 7.34 6.42
CA ILE A 118 8.12 7.56 5.96
C ILE A 118 8.86 8.59 6.82
N GLY A 119 8.15 9.57 7.38
CA GLY A 119 8.71 10.54 8.31
C GLY A 119 9.21 9.87 9.59
N ALA A 120 8.37 9.05 10.21
CA ALA A 120 8.75 8.31 11.42
C ALA A 120 9.85 7.29 11.12
N ALA A 121 9.81 6.64 9.96
CA ALA A 121 10.84 5.70 9.54
C ALA A 121 12.21 6.37 9.33
N ALA A 122 12.24 7.53 8.68
CA ALA A 122 13.47 8.29 8.45
C ALA A 122 14.14 8.68 9.78
N GLU A 123 13.34 9.17 10.74
CA GLU A 123 13.84 9.53 12.06
C GLU A 123 14.29 8.29 12.85
N TYR A 124 13.47 7.24 12.88
CA TYR A 124 13.74 6.04 13.67
C TYR A 124 15.00 5.28 13.19
N TYR A 125 15.15 5.09 11.87
CA TYR A 125 16.25 4.29 11.32
C TYR A 125 17.51 5.10 11.04
N TYR A 126 17.38 6.40 10.74
CA TYR A 126 18.48 7.21 10.24
C TYR A 126 18.71 8.52 11.01
N GLY A 127 17.82 8.91 11.93
CA GLY A 127 17.89 10.19 12.65
C GLY A 127 17.84 11.39 11.71
N LYS A 128 17.06 11.29 10.63
CA LYS A 128 16.97 12.29 9.56
C LYS A 128 15.52 12.62 9.25
N SER A 129 15.31 13.82 8.73
CA SER A 129 14.06 14.15 8.04
C SER A 129 13.89 13.26 6.82
N ALA A 130 12.64 12.90 6.49
CA ALA A 130 12.35 12.15 5.26
C ALA A 130 12.84 12.87 4.00
N ALA A 131 12.93 14.20 4.03
CA ALA A 131 13.46 15.02 2.92
C ALA A 131 14.96 14.81 2.67
N ASP A 132 15.70 14.32 3.67
CA ASP A 132 17.16 14.14 3.60
C ASP A 132 17.56 12.68 3.28
N LEU A 133 16.59 11.84 2.90
CA LEU A 133 16.83 10.46 2.50
C LEU A 133 17.50 10.41 1.12
N THR A 134 18.48 9.52 1.00
CA THR A 134 19.28 9.28 -0.22
C THR A 134 19.18 7.82 -0.64
N LEU A 135 19.67 7.50 -1.85
CA LEU A 135 19.89 6.11 -2.28
C LEU A 135 20.97 5.43 -1.42
#